data_AF-A0AAU6DQH2-F1
#
_entry.id   AF-A0AAU6DQH2-F1
#
_cell.length_a   1.000
_cell.length_b   1.000
_cell.length_c   1.000
_cell.angle_alpha   90.00
_cell.angle_beta   90.00
_cell.angle_gamma   90.00
#
_symmetry.space_group_name_H-M   'P 1'
#
loop_
_entity.id
_entity.type
_entity.pdbx_description
1 polymer ?
#
loop_
_entity_poly.entity_id
_entity_poly.type
_entity_poly.pdbx_seq_one_letter_code
_entity_poly.pdbx_strand_id
1 'polypeptide(L)'
;MAARAVFRVSFAKVAEYQKRGLVHFHAVIRLDGPDGNTQPPTSYATASVLTDAIRSAAPRARISVTSDAIGERELSWGQQFDVREIAAFGTDSELTDQAVAAYVAKYATKSADASGTLDRALFCRPCQGRGATLLPHGTPLPCTACDGTGQARPLTRLPVARHIRQMIRTCLELGRLPEFAHIKLRKWAHMLGFRGHFSTKSRSYSTTLGALRETRRSWRTEQARVHAGLPDLDPTTTLVVGRWDYLGSGYSPGGALLAAHIWHRKELERQFAAEGGC
;
A
#
# COMPACT_ATOMS: atom_id res chain seq x y z
N MET A 1 16.37 -28.02 0.86
CA MET A 1 15.30 -28.88 1.43
C MET A 1 15.42 -29.10 2.94
N ALA A 2 16.60 -28.97 3.56
CA ALA A 2 16.79 -29.22 5.00
C ALA A 2 16.05 -28.24 5.96
N ALA A 3 16.01 -26.94 5.67
CA ALA A 3 15.45 -25.95 6.62
C ALA A 3 13.95 -26.12 6.92
N ARG A 4 13.14 -26.54 5.94
CA ARG A 4 11.69 -26.73 6.11
C ARG A 4 11.32 -27.92 7.02
N ALA A 5 12.25 -28.87 7.18
CA ALA A 5 12.08 -29.98 8.11
C ALA A 5 12.37 -29.58 9.57
N VAL A 6 12.95 -28.40 9.77
CA VAL A 6 13.49 -27.94 11.07
C VAL A 6 12.69 -26.75 11.60
N PHE A 7 12.29 -25.82 10.73
CA PHE A 7 11.48 -24.66 11.10
C PHE A 7 10.68 -24.12 9.90
N ARG A 8 9.65 -23.32 10.19
CA ARG A 8 8.91 -22.56 9.20
C ARG A 8 9.22 -21.07 9.33
N VAL A 9 9.38 -20.40 8.20
CA VAL A 9 9.50 -18.94 8.16
C VAL A 9 8.10 -18.35 8.02
N SER A 10 7.68 -17.62 9.03
CA SER A 10 6.42 -16.86 9.05
C SER A 10 6.71 -15.37 8.95
N PHE A 11 5.89 -14.64 8.19
CA PHE A 11 6.11 -13.21 8.05
C PHE A 11 4.82 -12.43 7.83
N ALA A 12 4.85 -11.17 8.24
CA ALA A 12 3.93 -10.13 7.80
C ALA A 12 4.77 -8.97 7.27
N LYS A 13 4.42 -8.45 6.09
CA LYS A 13 5.15 -7.33 5.47
C LYS A 13 4.22 -6.27 4.93
N VAL A 14 4.65 -5.03 5.05
CA VAL A 14 4.00 -3.83 4.56
C VAL A 14 4.94 -3.07 3.64
N ALA A 15 4.43 -2.60 2.51
CA ALA A 15 5.12 -1.71 1.59
C ALA A 15 4.63 -0.27 1.78
N GLU A 16 5.56 0.67 1.92
CA GLU A 16 5.35 2.12 2.00
C GLU A 16 6.02 2.80 0.81
N TYR A 17 5.30 3.70 0.13
CA TYR A 17 5.89 4.53 -0.91
C TYR A 17 6.62 5.72 -0.31
N GLN A 18 7.91 5.82 -0.61
CA GLN A 18 8.69 7.01 -0.34
C GLN A 18 8.75 7.90 -1.58
N LYS A 19 9.32 9.09 -1.40
CA LYS A 19 9.58 10.03 -2.48
C LYS A 19 10.32 9.33 -3.63
N ARG A 20 9.98 9.73 -4.87
CA ARG A 20 10.58 9.23 -6.12
C ARG A 20 10.31 7.75 -6.43
N GLY A 21 9.34 7.12 -5.76
CA GLY A 21 8.91 5.76 -6.08
C GLY A 21 9.76 4.66 -5.46
N LEU A 22 10.62 5.01 -4.51
CA LEU A 22 11.27 4.04 -3.65
C LEU A 22 10.22 3.34 -2.80
N VAL A 23 10.27 2.01 -2.77
CA VAL A 23 9.37 1.20 -1.95
C VAL A 23 10.14 0.80 -0.70
N HIS A 24 9.71 1.28 0.45
CA HIS A 24 10.21 0.85 1.75
C HIS A 24 9.37 -0.33 2.24
N PHE A 25 10.03 -1.35 2.76
CA PHE A 25 9.36 -2.50 3.33
C PHE A 25 9.58 -2.56 4.83
N HIS A 26 8.48 -2.70 5.56
CA HIS A 26 8.48 -3.10 6.96
C HIS A 26 8.06 -4.56 7.02
N ALA A 27 8.91 -5.44 7.56
CA ALA A 27 8.59 -6.85 7.71
C ALA A 27 8.82 -7.30 9.14
N VAL A 28 7.89 -8.08 9.66
CA VAL A 28 8.10 -8.92 10.83
C VAL A 28 8.26 -10.35 10.34
N ILE A 29 9.35 -10.99 10.75
CA ILE A 29 9.71 -12.34 10.37
C ILE A 29 9.92 -13.15 11.65
N ARG A 30 9.34 -14.35 11.70
CA ARG A 30 9.42 -15.28 12.82
C ARG A 30 9.82 -16.66 12.33
N LEU A 31 10.60 -17.38 13.14
CA LEU A 31 10.84 -18.80 12.97
C LEU A 31 9.84 -19.55 13.86
N ASP A 32 9.01 -20.39 13.25
CA ASP A 32 8.08 -21.28 13.92
C ASP A 32 8.61 -22.72 13.86
N GLY A 33 8.09 -23.60 14.72
CA GLY A 33 8.32 -25.04 14.62
C GLY A 33 7.90 -25.63 13.27
N PRO A 34 8.38 -26.84 12.93
CA PRO A 34 8.12 -27.48 11.63
C PRO A 34 6.62 -27.68 11.35
N ASP A 35 5.82 -27.90 12.40
CA ASP A 35 4.37 -28.10 12.28
C ASP A 35 3.56 -26.80 12.33
N GLY A 36 4.16 -25.68 12.77
CA GLY A 36 3.47 -24.38 12.81
C GLY A 36 3.84 -23.52 14.02
N ASN A 37 3.06 -22.45 14.18
CA ASN A 37 3.29 -21.37 15.15
C ASN A 37 3.00 -21.73 16.62
N THR A 38 2.45 -22.93 16.88
CA THR A 38 2.18 -23.43 18.24
C THR A 38 3.36 -24.18 18.82
N GLN A 39 4.37 -24.50 18.01
CA GLN A 39 5.58 -25.16 18.46
C GLN A 39 6.76 -24.18 18.34
N PRO A 40 7.67 -24.16 19.34
CA PRO A 40 8.91 -23.42 19.20
C PRO A 40 9.74 -24.04 18.07
N PRO A 41 10.55 -23.24 17.35
CA PRO A 41 11.53 -23.78 16.44
C PRO A 41 12.58 -24.60 17.21
N THR A 42 13.31 -25.47 16.51
CA THR A 42 14.45 -26.19 17.11
C THR A 42 15.45 -25.22 17.74
N SER A 43 16.19 -25.66 18.77
CA SER A 43 17.14 -24.83 19.54
C SER A 43 18.18 -24.07 18.71
N TYR A 44 18.53 -24.57 17.53
CA TYR A 44 19.48 -23.91 16.61
C TYR A 44 18.87 -22.79 15.77
N ALA A 45 17.54 -22.65 15.71
CA ALA A 45 16.84 -21.61 14.95
C ALA A 45 16.55 -20.39 15.83
N THR A 46 17.62 -19.70 16.21
CA THR A 46 17.59 -18.54 17.11
C THR A 46 17.30 -17.22 16.37
N ALA A 47 16.98 -16.17 17.12
CA ALA A 47 16.85 -14.80 16.59
C ALA A 47 18.15 -14.28 15.95
N SER A 48 19.32 -14.70 16.47
CA SER A 48 20.62 -14.37 15.88
C SER A 48 20.81 -15.01 14.50
N VAL A 49 20.49 -16.30 14.37
CA VAL A 49 20.52 -17.02 13.08
C VAL A 49 19.58 -16.38 12.07
N LEU A 50 18.37 -15.99 12.50
CA LEU A 50 17.44 -15.26 11.63
C LEU A 50 18.00 -13.90 11.22
N THR A 51 18.59 -13.15 12.16
CA THR A 51 19.19 -11.84 11.90
C THR A 51 20.31 -11.94 10.87
N ASP A 52 21.23 -12.88 11.05
CA ASP A 52 22.35 -13.11 10.13
C ASP A 52 21.86 -13.57 8.76
N ALA A 53 20.85 -14.43 8.72
CA ALA A 53 20.22 -14.86 7.46
C ALA A 53 19.61 -13.68 6.70
N ILE A 54 18.88 -12.79 7.38
CA ILE A 54 18.29 -11.60 6.74
C ILE A 54 19.39 -10.63 6.27
N ARG A 55 20.41 -10.38 7.10
CA ARG A 55 21.56 -9.52 6.76
C ARG A 55 22.35 -10.05 5.56
N SER A 56 22.43 -11.38 5.42
CA SER A 56 23.06 -12.05 4.28
C SER A 56 22.17 -12.04 3.03
N ALA A 57 20.85 -12.21 3.19
CA ALA A 57 19.90 -12.31 2.08
C ALA A 57 19.62 -10.95 1.41
N ALA A 58 19.49 -9.88 2.19
CA ALA A 58 19.16 -8.54 1.68
C ALA A 58 20.11 -8.06 0.56
N PRO A 59 21.45 -8.05 0.70
CA PRO A 59 22.34 -7.58 -0.37
C PRO A 59 22.41 -8.51 -1.60
N ARG A 60 21.96 -9.77 -1.45
CA ARG A 60 21.93 -10.76 -2.54
C ARG A 60 20.63 -10.71 -3.35
N ALA A 61 19.57 -10.13 -2.79
CA ALA A 61 18.28 -10.02 -3.48
C ALA A 61 18.38 -8.98 -4.61
N ARG A 62 18.47 -9.48 -5.84
CA ARG A 62 18.57 -8.70 -7.07
C ARG A 62 17.59 -9.23 -8.11
N ILE A 63 16.99 -8.34 -8.87
CA ILE A 63 16.13 -8.66 -10.01
C ILE A 63 16.61 -7.87 -11.20
N SER A 64 17.05 -8.57 -12.25
CA SER A 64 17.36 -7.95 -13.54
C SER A 64 16.09 -7.79 -14.37
N VAL A 65 15.90 -6.61 -14.91
CA VAL A 65 14.84 -6.25 -15.85
C VAL A 65 15.51 -5.80 -17.14
N THR A 66 15.28 -6.55 -18.21
CA THR A 66 15.83 -6.25 -19.54
C THR A 66 14.69 -5.93 -20.48
N SER A 67 14.81 -4.83 -21.21
CA SER A 67 13.85 -4.40 -22.22
C SER A 67 14.54 -3.48 -23.23
N ASP A 68 14.06 -3.48 -24.47
CA ASP A 68 14.61 -2.60 -25.51
C ASP A 68 14.39 -1.12 -25.18
N ALA A 69 13.32 -0.80 -24.46
CA ALA A 69 12.94 0.58 -24.13
C ALA A 69 13.69 1.15 -22.92
N ILE A 70 14.08 0.30 -21.97
CA ILE A 70 14.78 0.76 -20.74
C ILE A 70 16.21 0.22 -20.62
N GLY A 71 16.66 -0.61 -21.56
CA GLY A 71 17.91 -1.35 -21.49
C GLY A 71 17.90 -2.40 -20.38
N GLU A 72 19.08 -2.80 -19.93
CA GLU A 72 19.26 -3.64 -18.76
C GLU A 72 19.27 -2.79 -17.48
N ARG A 73 18.47 -3.20 -16.49
CA ARG A 73 18.36 -2.56 -15.18
C ARG A 73 18.38 -3.61 -14.10
N GLU A 74 19.20 -3.42 -13.09
CA GLU A 74 19.20 -4.24 -11.90
C GLU A 74 18.46 -3.53 -10.76
N LEU A 75 17.48 -4.21 -10.16
CA LEU A 75 16.74 -3.75 -9.00
C LEU A 75 17.24 -4.50 -7.76
N SER A 76 17.68 -3.76 -6.76
CA SER A 76 18.21 -4.30 -5.50
C SER A 76 17.78 -3.43 -4.31
N TRP A 77 18.04 -3.93 -3.10
CA TRP A 77 17.84 -3.11 -1.90
C TRP A 77 18.87 -1.98 -1.83
N GLY A 78 18.41 -0.80 -1.39
CA GLY A 78 19.31 0.32 -1.12
C GLY A 78 20.15 0.10 0.15
N GLN A 79 20.95 1.11 0.50
CA GLN A 79 21.82 1.07 1.70
C GLN A 79 21.04 1.12 3.02
N GLN A 80 19.79 1.60 2.99
CA GLN A 80 18.95 1.70 4.17
C GLN A 80 18.29 0.36 4.48
N PHE A 81 18.88 -0.37 5.41
CA PHE A 81 18.42 -1.68 5.86
C PHE A 81 18.72 -1.85 7.35
N ASP A 82 17.69 -2.20 8.13
CA ASP A 82 17.79 -2.34 9.57
C ASP A 82 17.04 -3.61 10.00
N VAL A 83 17.64 -4.36 10.93
CA VAL A 83 17.09 -5.59 11.48
C VAL A 83 17.22 -5.50 12.99
N ARG A 84 16.06 -5.52 13.66
CA ARG A 84 15.97 -5.51 15.10
C ARG A 84 15.12 -6.67 15.55
N GLU A 85 15.58 -7.34 16.60
CA GLU A 85 14.74 -8.26 17.34
C GLU A 85 13.60 -7.46 17.97
N ILE A 86 12.38 -7.97 17.82
CA ILE A 86 11.22 -7.43 18.53
C ILE A 86 11.18 -8.24 19.83
N ALA A 87 11.60 -7.63 20.93
CA ALA A 87 11.43 -8.20 22.26
C ALA A 87 10.00 -7.92 22.76
N ALA A 88 9.49 -8.76 23.66
CA ALA A 88 8.17 -8.55 24.24
C ALA A 88 8.19 -7.26 25.08
N PHE A 89 7.11 -6.49 25.01
CA PHE A 89 7.01 -5.24 25.75
C PHE A 89 6.83 -5.54 27.24
N GLY A 90 7.94 -5.55 27.98
CA GLY A 90 7.96 -5.72 29.43
C GLY A 90 8.56 -7.06 29.85
N THR A 91 9.42 -7.00 30.86
CA THR A 91 9.99 -8.17 31.55
C THR A 91 8.86 -9.12 31.97
N ASP A 92 8.93 -10.36 31.47
CA ASP A 92 7.98 -11.47 31.69
C ASP A 92 6.66 -11.50 30.89
N SER A 93 6.47 -10.66 29.87
CA SER A 93 5.35 -10.85 28.94
C SER A 93 5.75 -11.76 27.77
N GLU A 94 4.96 -12.81 27.48
CA GLU A 94 5.08 -13.52 26.21
C GLU A 94 4.81 -12.55 25.06
N LEU A 95 5.59 -12.66 23.98
CA LEU A 95 5.44 -11.83 22.80
C LEU A 95 4.12 -12.17 22.11
N THR A 96 3.05 -11.49 22.51
CA THR A 96 1.72 -11.79 21.98
C THR A 96 1.66 -11.46 20.49
N ASP A 97 1.01 -12.32 19.73
CA ASP A 97 0.67 -12.08 18.32
C ASP A 97 0.00 -10.70 18.11
N GLN A 98 -0.65 -10.17 19.15
CA GLN A 98 -1.29 -8.87 19.18
C GLN A 98 -0.30 -7.69 19.19
N ALA A 99 0.83 -7.79 19.91
CA ALA A 99 1.89 -6.77 19.89
C ALA A 99 2.55 -6.68 18.50
N VAL A 100 2.74 -7.82 17.85
CA VAL A 100 3.27 -7.87 16.48
C VAL A 100 2.25 -7.34 15.48
N ALA A 101 0.97 -7.65 15.67
CA ALA A 101 -0.12 -7.10 14.88
C ALA A 101 -0.19 -5.57 14.99
N ALA A 102 -0.02 -5.01 16.19
CA ALA A 102 0.02 -3.57 16.42
C ALA A 102 1.21 -2.91 15.68
N TYR A 103 2.40 -3.54 15.73
CA TYR A 103 3.58 -3.05 15.00
C TYR A 103 3.32 -3.00 13.49
N VAL A 104 2.80 -4.09 12.90
CA VAL A 104 2.46 -4.15 11.48
C VAL A 104 1.35 -3.13 11.13
N ALA A 105 0.34 -2.97 11.99
CA ALA A 105 -0.76 -2.04 11.81
C ALA A 105 -0.31 -0.57 11.79
N LYS A 106 0.70 -0.21 12.61
CA LYS A 106 1.31 1.13 12.63
C LYS A 106 1.82 1.53 11.23
N TYR A 107 2.62 0.66 10.60
CA TYR A 107 3.21 0.95 9.28
C TYR A 107 2.21 0.77 8.13
N ALA A 108 1.22 -0.12 8.26
CA ALA A 108 0.13 -0.24 7.29
C ALA A 108 -0.71 1.04 7.18
N THR A 109 -0.79 1.83 8.25
CA THR A 109 -1.53 3.10 8.27
C THR A 109 -0.73 4.22 7.62
N LYS A 110 0.56 4.32 7.98
CA LYS A 110 1.47 5.31 7.38
C LYS A 110 1.57 5.16 5.86
N SER A 111 1.57 3.92 5.37
CA SER A 111 1.62 3.60 3.94
C SER A 111 0.40 4.08 3.15
N ALA A 112 -0.78 4.14 3.77
CA ALA A 112 -1.99 4.60 3.09
C ALA A 112 -1.99 6.12 2.91
N ASP A 113 -1.65 6.86 3.97
CA ASP A 113 -1.80 8.32 4.00
C ASP A 113 -0.61 9.07 3.33
N ALA A 114 0.60 8.50 3.35
CA ALA A 114 1.79 9.16 2.80
C ALA A 114 2.00 8.98 1.27
N SER A 115 1.27 8.04 0.66
CA SER A 115 1.57 7.55 -0.69
C SER A 115 1.24 8.52 -1.83
N GLY A 116 0.45 9.58 -1.58
CA GLY A 116 -0.03 10.50 -2.62
C GLY A 116 -0.84 9.79 -3.72
N THR A 117 -1.30 8.56 -3.45
CA THR A 117 -2.03 7.72 -4.41
C THR A 117 -3.45 8.23 -4.57
N LEU A 118 -3.99 8.01 -5.76
CA LEU A 118 -5.36 8.41 -6.07
C LEU A 118 -6.27 7.21 -5.83
N ASP A 119 -7.43 7.46 -5.23
CA ASP A 119 -8.46 6.46 -4.89
C ASP A 119 -9.21 5.90 -6.12
N ARG A 120 -8.88 6.40 -7.30
CA ARG A 120 -9.56 6.08 -8.55
C ARG A 120 -8.60 5.77 -9.68
N ALA A 121 -9.02 4.84 -10.54
CA ALA A 121 -8.35 4.54 -11.78
C ALA A 121 -8.18 5.79 -12.67
N LEU A 122 -7.02 5.92 -13.30
CA LEU A 122 -6.68 7.05 -14.19
C LEU A 122 -6.84 6.73 -15.67
N PHE A 123 -7.14 5.47 -16.00
CA PHE A 123 -7.28 5.03 -17.38
C PHE A 123 -8.72 5.22 -17.88
N CYS A 124 -8.86 5.54 -19.16
CA CYS A 124 -10.14 5.59 -19.85
C CYS A 124 -10.79 4.19 -19.83
N ARG A 125 -11.96 4.07 -19.18
CA ARG A 125 -12.67 2.78 -19.04
C ARG A 125 -13.08 2.19 -20.40
N PRO A 126 -13.66 2.96 -21.35
CA PRO A 126 -14.01 2.44 -22.68
C PRO A 126 -12.87 1.72 -23.42
N CYS A 127 -11.68 2.31 -23.48
CA CYS A 127 -10.52 1.68 -24.14
C CYS A 127 -9.60 0.91 -23.19
N GLN A 128 -9.94 0.79 -21.91
CA GLN A 128 -9.09 0.20 -20.86
C GLN A 128 -7.67 0.79 -20.83
N GLY A 129 -7.57 2.10 -21.12
CA GLY A 129 -6.31 2.82 -21.15
C GLY A 129 -5.44 2.63 -22.40
N ARG A 130 -5.92 1.91 -23.41
CA ARG A 130 -5.17 1.71 -24.66
C ARG A 130 -5.10 2.96 -25.55
N GLY A 131 -6.01 3.91 -25.36
CA GLY A 131 -6.19 5.02 -26.30
C GLY A 131 -6.87 4.62 -27.60
N ALA A 132 -7.09 3.32 -27.82
CA ALA A 132 -7.80 2.82 -28.99
C ALA A 132 -8.72 1.65 -28.61
N THR A 133 -9.80 1.51 -29.37
CA THR A 133 -10.65 0.31 -29.39
C THR A 133 -10.29 -0.53 -30.59
N LEU A 134 -10.26 -1.86 -30.43
CA LEU A 134 -10.02 -2.78 -31.54
C LEU A 134 -11.35 -3.08 -32.20
N LEU A 135 -11.42 -2.89 -33.52
CA LEU A 135 -12.52 -3.38 -34.34
C LEU A 135 -12.48 -4.92 -34.43
N PRO A 136 -13.57 -5.60 -34.85
CA PRO A 136 -13.62 -7.05 -34.96
C PRO A 136 -12.48 -7.65 -35.82
N HIS A 137 -12.02 -6.91 -36.83
CA HIS A 137 -10.89 -7.29 -37.70
C HIS A 137 -9.50 -6.83 -37.18
N GLY A 138 -9.40 -6.39 -35.93
CA GLY A 138 -8.12 -6.07 -35.28
C GLY A 138 -7.59 -4.65 -35.49
N THR A 139 -8.10 -3.88 -36.46
CA THR A 139 -7.67 -2.48 -36.66
C THR A 139 -7.97 -1.60 -35.44
N PRO A 140 -6.96 -0.86 -34.94
CA PRO A 140 -7.16 0.08 -33.84
C PRO A 140 -7.83 1.37 -34.32
N LEU A 141 -8.95 1.73 -33.71
CA LEU A 141 -9.56 3.05 -33.86
C LEU A 141 -9.28 3.92 -32.62
N PRO A 142 -8.88 5.19 -32.80
CA PRO A 142 -8.74 6.13 -31.69
C PRO A 142 -10.00 6.16 -30.83
N CYS A 143 -9.81 6.08 -29.51
CA CYS A 143 -10.93 6.08 -28.58
C CYS A 143 -11.52 7.48 -28.48
N THR A 144 -12.75 7.66 -28.96
CA THR A 144 -13.51 8.92 -28.94
C THR A 144 -13.82 9.42 -27.53
N ALA A 145 -13.93 8.53 -26.55
CA ALA A 145 -14.20 8.91 -25.16
C ALA A 145 -13.00 9.61 -24.46
N CYS A 146 -11.80 9.51 -25.03
CA CYS A 146 -10.59 10.11 -24.45
C CYS A 146 -9.67 10.73 -25.50
N ASP A 147 -10.16 10.92 -26.73
CA ASP A 147 -9.40 11.43 -27.88
C ASP A 147 -8.02 10.78 -28.05
N GLY A 148 -7.98 9.45 -27.97
CA GLY A 148 -6.73 8.71 -28.14
C GLY A 148 -5.79 8.69 -26.93
N THR A 149 -6.05 9.49 -25.89
CA THR A 149 -5.10 9.64 -24.76
C THR A 149 -5.00 8.39 -23.87
N GLY A 150 -6.07 7.59 -23.81
CA GLY A 150 -6.19 6.47 -22.87
C GLY A 150 -6.40 6.91 -21.42
N GLN A 151 -6.59 8.20 -21.16
CA GLN A 151 -6.71 8.75 -19.81
C GLN A 151 -8.18 9.06 -19.48
N ALA A 152 -8.59 8.84 -18.23
CA ALA A 152 -9.93 9.23 -17.78
C ALA A 152 -10.07 10.75 -17.63
N ARG A 153 -8.97 11.42 -17.28
CA ARG A 153 -8.83 12.88 -17.20
C ARG A 153 -7.39 13.27 -17.53
N PRO A 154 -7.13 14.49 -18.05
CA PRO A 154 -5.78 14.96 -18.29
C PRO A 154 -4.92 14.94 -17.02
N LEU A 155 -3.72 14.37 -17.10
CA LEU A 155 -2.79 14.28 -15.96
C LEU A 155 -2.41 15.64 -15.37
N THR A 156 -2.42 16.70 -16.18
CA THR A 156 -2.13 18.08 -15.76
C THR A 156 -3.12 18.60 -14.71
N ARG A 157 -4.35 18.07 -14.71
CA ARG A 157 -5.43 18.44 -13.78
C ARG A 157 -5.48 17.58 -12.52
N LEU A 158 -4.53 16.67 -12.30
CA LEU A 158 -4.49 15.85 -11.09
C LEU A 158 -3.90 16.65 -9.91
N PRO A 159 -4.58 16.70 -8.75
CA PRO A 159 -4.10 17.41 -7.56
C PRO A 159 -3.04 16.57 -6.82
N VAL A 160 -1.93 16.31 -7.49
CA VAL A 160 -0.81 15.51 -6.97
C VAL A 160 0.49 16.27 -7.16
N ALA A 161 1.46 15.99 -6.29
CA ALA A 161 2.79 16.58 -6.40
C ALA A 161 3.43 16.24 -7.76
N ARG A 162 4.31 17.15 -8.25
CA ARG A 162 4.99 17.01 -9.55
C ARG A 162 5.65 15.64 -9.74
N HIS A 163 6.32 15.13 -8.71
CA HIS A 163 7.01 13.83 -8.78
C HIS A 163 6.04 12.66 -8.92
N ILE A 164 4.89 12.68 -8.22
CA ILE A 164 3.83 11.67 -8.35
C ILE A 164 3.25 11.68 -9.76
N ARG A 165 3.00 12.88 -10.31
CA ARG A 165 2.55 13.03 -11.70
C ARG A 165 3.55 12.42 -12.69
N GLN A 166 4.85 12.61 -12.46
CA GLN A 166 5.89 12.01 -13.31
C GLN A 166 5.87 10.49 -13.23
N MET A 167 5.74 9.91 -12.03
CA MET A 167 5.62 8.46 -11.87
C MET A 167 4.40 7.90 -12.59
N ILE A 168 3.24 8.57 -12.47
CA ILE A 168 2.02 8.19 -13.18
C ILE A 168 2.26 8.19 -14.70
N ARG A 169 2.92 9.23 -15.23
CA ARG A 169 3.29 9.30 -16.66
C ARG A 169 4.16 8.11 -17.06
N THR A 170 5.21 7.82 -16.30
CA THR A 170 6.09 6.68 -16.56
C THR A 170 5.33 5.35 -16.55
N CYS A 171 4.40 5.12 -15.62
CA CYS A 171 3.54 3.93 -15.64
C CYS A 171 2.68 3.85 -16.90
N LEU A 172 2.16 4.98 -17.39
CA LEU A 172 1.34 5.03 -18.59
C LEU A 172 2.15 4.78 -19.86
N GLU A 173 3.36 5.34 -19.94
CA GLU A 173 4.32 5.18 -21.04
C GLU A 173 4.83 3.73 -21.11
N LEU A 174 5.43 3.22 -20.03
CA LEU A 174 5.92 1.85 -19.99
C LEU A 174 4.81 0.82 -20.19
N GLY A 175 3.59 1.11 -19.71
CA GLY A 175 2.45 0.23 -19.93
C GLY A 175 2.00 0.14 -21.38
N ARG A 176 2.50 0.98 -22.31
CA ARG A 176 2.30 0.85 -23.76
C ARG A 176 3.19 -0.22 -24.40
N LEU A 177 4.27 -0.59 -23.74
CA LEU A 177 5.22 -1.56 -24.27
C LEU A 177 4.67 -2.98 -24.07
N PRO A 178 4.61 -3.81 -25.13
CA PRO A 178 4.10 -5.18 -25.04
C PRO A 178 4.82 -6.05 -23.99
N GLU A 179 6.13 -5.87 -23.86
CA GLU A 179 6.98 -6.52 -22.85
C GLU A 179 6.50 -6.31 -21.41
N PHE A 180 5.89 -5.16 -21.11
CA PHE A 180 5.35 -4.80 -19.80
C PHE A 180 3.83 -5.01 -19.68
N ALA A 181 3.17 -5.64 -20.66
CA ALA A 181 1.72 -5.86 -20.62
C ALA A 181 1.27 -6.66 -19.38
N HIS A 182 2.07 -7.65 -18.97
CA HIS A 182 1.75 -8.57 -17.87
C HIS A 182 1.73 -7.90 -16.48
N ILE A 183 2.52 -6.84 -16.26
CA ILE A 183 2.54 -6.08 -15.00
C ILE A 183 1.41 -5.04 -14.90
N LYS A 184 0.71 -4.73 -16.01
CA LYS A 184 -0.51 -3.91 -16.05
C LYS A 184 -0.33 -2.49 -15.48
N LEU A 185 0.82 -1.85 -15.73
CA LEU A 185 1.17 -0.53 -15.17
C LEU A 185 0.09 0.54 -15.39
N ARG A 186 -0.54 0.60 -16.57
CA ARG A 186 -1.64 1.56 -16.84
C ARG A 186 -2.83 1.40 -15.90
N LYS A 187 -3.22 0.14 -15.63
CA LYS A 187 -4.36 -0.18 -14.76
C LYS A 187 -4.09 0.32 -13.33
N TRP A 188 -2.84 0.22 -12.90
CA TRP A 188 -2.39 0.53 -11.54
C TRP A 188 -1.66 1.87 -11.42
N ALA A 189 -1.74 2.75 -12.43
CA ALA A 189 -1.02 4.03 -12.41
C ALA A 189 -1.44 4.93 -11.22
N HIS A 190 -2.70 4.85 -10.79
CA HIS A 190 -3.21 5.51 -9.57
C HIS A 190 -2.53 5.04 -8.28
N MET A 191 -2.01 3.81 -8.28
CA MET A 191 -1.20 3.19 -7.24
C MET A 191 0.29 3.11 -7.65
N LEU A 192 0.75 4.03 -8.50
CA LEU A 192 2.16 4.11 -8.92
C LEU A 192 2.70 2.82 -9.56
N GLY A 193 1.82 2.07 -10.24
CA GLY A 193 2.15 0.84 -10.95
C GLY A 193 2.07 -0.44 -10.09
N PHE A 194 1.81 -0.34 -8.79
CA PHE A 194 1.72 -1.52 -7.92
C PHE A 194 0.33 -2.13 -7.92
N ARG A 195 0.29 -3.42 -8.28
CA ARG A 195 -0.92 -4.25 -8.37
C ARG A 195 -1.30 -4.92 -7.04
N GLY A 196 -0.39 -4.94 -6.08
CA GLY A 196 -0.52 -5.74 -4.86
C GLY A 196 -1.28 -5.04 -3.74
N HIS A 197 -1.59 -5.82 -2.71
CA HIS A 197 -1.95 -5.25 -1.42
C HIS A 197 -0.68 -4.74 -0.75
N PHE A 198 -0.71 -3.52 -0.22
CA PHE A 198 0.39 -2.93 0.54
C PHE A 198 0.74 -3.72 1.81
N SER A 199 -0.08 -4.69 2.20
CA SER A 199 0.17 -5.60 3.31
C SER A 199 -0.03 -7.04 2.85
N THR A 200 0.93 -7.91 3.14
CA THR A 200 0.84 -9.36 2.87
C THR A 200 1.35 -10.16 4.06
N LYS A 201 0.81 -11.36 4.28
CA LYS A 201 1.24 -12.27 5.35
C LYS A 201 1.44 -13.68 4.82
N SER A 202 2.32 -14.46 5.44
CA SER A 202 2.41 -15.90 5.19
C SER A 202 1.12 -16.60 5.64
N ARG A 203 0.80 -17.74 5.01
CA ARG A 203 -0.41 -18.51 5.36
C ARG A 203 -0.41 -18.96 6.83
N SER A 204 0.75 -19.30 7.36
CA SER A 204 0.97 -19.79 8.73
C SER A 204 1.06 -18.69 9.79
N TYR A 205 0.96 -17.42 9.41
CA TYR A 205 0.95 -16.31 10.35
C TYR A 205 -0.38 -16.27 11.13
N SER A 206 -0.34 -16.48 12.44
CA SER A 206 -1.49 -16.69 13.35
C SER A 206 -2.41 -15.49 13.50
N THR A 207 -1.95 -14.26 13.21
CA THR A 207 -2.85 -13.10 13.23
C THR A 207 -3.68 -13.05 11.96
N THR A 208 -5.00 -12.96 12.08
CA THR A 208 -5.88 -12.70 10.93
C THR A 208 -5.77 -11.24 10.47
N LEU A 209 -6.07 -10.98 9.19
CA LEU A 209 -6.21 -9.59 8.72
C LEU A 209 -7.34 -8.84 9.45
N GLY A 210 -8.34 -9.57 9.97
CA GLY A 210 -9.39 -9.04 10.84
C GLY A 210 -8.82 -8.50 12.15
N ALA A 211 -8.03 -9.31 12.86
CA ALA A 211 -7.37 -8.89 14.09
C ALA A 211 -6.43 -7.68 13.89
N LEU A 212 -5.72 -7.63 12.76
CA LEU A 212 -4.90 -6.48 12.37
C LEU A 212 -5.74 -5.21 12.15
N ARG A 213 -6.91 -5.34 11.50
CA ARG A 213 -7.85 -4.22 11.26
C ARG A 213 -8.50 -3.74 12.56
N GLU A 214 -8.85 -4.66 13.46
CA GLU A 214 -9.36 -4.38 14.80
C GLU A 214 -8.37 -3.52 15.59
N THR A 215 -7.14 -4.01 15.71
CA THR A 215 -6.03 -3.33 16.39
C THR A 215 -5.79 -1.94 15.79
N ARG A 216 -5.87 -1.82 14.45
CA ARG A 216 -5.78 -0.53 13.75
C ARG A 216 -6.93 0.41 14.09
N ARG A 217 -8.17 -0.08 14.18
CA ARG A 217 -9.32 0.73 14.58
C ARG A 217 -9.11 1.26 15.98
N SER A 218 -8.77 0.40 16.94
CA SER A 218 -8.51 0.81 18.33
C SER A 218 -7.40 1.86 18.42
N TRP A 219 -6.26 1.66 17.73
CA TRP A 219 -5.16 2.64 17.72
C TRP A 219 -5.56 3.99 17.09
N ARG A 220 -6.33 3.98 15.99
CA ARG A 220 -6.82 5.23 15.39
C ARG A 220 -7.83 5.95 16.28
N THR A 221 -8.72 5.22 16.92
CA THR A 221 -9.66 5.78 17.89
C THR A 221 -8.89 6.46 19.01
N GLU A 222 -7.86 5.81 19.55
CA GLU A 222 -7.01 6.35 20.60
C GLU A 222 -6.28 7.63 20.16
N GLN A 223 -5.61 7.60 19.00
CA GLN A 223 -4.92 8.79 18.47
C GLN A 223 -5.87 9.96 18.18
N ALA A 224 -7.08 9.68 17.68
CA ALA A 224 -8.08 10.71 17.43
C ALA A 224 -8.57 11.34 18.75
N ARG A 225 -8.68 10.55 19.83
CA ARG A 225 -9.03 11.05 21.17
C ARG A 225 -7.95 11.93 21.75
N VAL A 226 -6.69 11.49 21.70
CA VAL A 226 -5.54 12.29 22.12
C VAL A 226 -5.48 13.60 21.34
N HIS A 227 -5.65 13.56 20.02
CA HIS A 227 -5.66 14.76 19.19
C HIS A 227 -6.83 15.71 19.51
N ALA A 228 -7.99 15.16 19.88
CA ALA A 228 -9.16 15.92 20.29
C ALA A 228 -9.13 16.36 21.77
N GLY A 229 -8.07 16.03 22.53
CA GLY A 229 -7.96 16.33 23.96
C GLY A 229 -9.02 15.64 24.81
N LEU A 230 -9.55 14.50 24.35
CA LEU A 230 -10.57 13.76 25.08
C LEU A 230 -9.94 12.98 26.24
N PRO A 231 -10.63 12.88 27.39
CA PRO A 231 -10.15 12.11 28.53
C PRO A 231 -10.06 10.61 28.20
N ASP A 232 -9.15 9.94 28.90
CA ASP A 232 -8.98 8.49 28.86
C ASP A 232 -10.30 7.79 29.17
N LEU A 233 -10.57 6.70 28.45
CA LEU A 233 -11.75 5.90 28.70
C LEU A 233 -11.53 5.08 29.97
N ASP A 234 -12.42 5.25 30.94
CA ASP A 234 -12.55 4.30 32.03
C ASP A 234 -13.01 2.95 31.44
N PRO A 235 -12.22 1.87 31.58
CA PRO A 235 -12.57 0.55 31.05
C PRO A 235 -13.87 -0.03 31.63
N THR A 236 -14.40 0.54 32.71
CA THR A 236 -15.70 0.17 33.29
C THR A 236 -16.89 0.88 32.64
N THR A 237 -16.66 1.92 31.84
CA THR A 237 -17.72 2.71 31.20
C THR A 237 -17.98 2.21 29.77
N THR A 238 -18.54 1.00 29.65
CA THR A 238 -18.94 0.45 28.35
C THR A 238 -20.30 1.03 27.94
N LEU A 239 -20.32 1.96 26.98
CA LEU A 239 -21.55 2.40 26.33
C LEU A 239 -21.99 1.33 25.31
N VAL A 240 -22.98 0.51 25.67
CA VAL A 240 -23.60 -0.44 24.74
C VAL A 240 -24.56 0.30 23.81
N VAL A 241 -24.07 0.69 22.62
CA VAL A 241 -24.92 1.21 21.54
C VAL A 241 -25.63 0.02 20.87
N GLY A 242 -26.80 -0.33 21.39
CA GLY A 242 -27.57 -1.53 21.03
C GLY A 242 -28.30 -1.48 19.67
N ARG A 243 -28.21 -0.36 18.93
CA ARG A 243 -28.87 -0.24 17.63
C ARG A 243 -28.04 0.58 16.66
N TRP A 244 -27.64 -0.07 15.58
CA TRP A 244 -27.00 0.56 14.42
C TRP A 244 -27.99 0.48 13.26
N ASP A 245 -28.59 1.62 12.91
CA ASP A 245 -29.36 1.73 11.67
C ASP A 245 -28.45 2.27 10.58
N TYR A 246 -28.34 1.55 9.46
CA TYR A 246 -27.54 1.98 8.31
C TYR A 246 -28.19 3.22 7.68
N LEU A 247 -27.60 4.39 7.93
CA LEU A 247 -28.05 5.69 7.40
C LEU A 247 -27.64 5.94 5.93
N GLY A 248 -26.77 5.08 5.36
CA GLY A 248 -26.25 5.23 4.00
C GLY A 248 -24.74 5.42 3.94
N SER A 249 -24.18 5.39 2.73
CA SER A 249 -22.78 5.69 2.44
C SER A 249 -22.70 6.69 1.29
N GLY A 250 -21.74 7.61 1.37
CA GLY A 250 -21.63 8.75 0.46
C GLY A 250 -22.38 9.98 0.97
N TYR A 251 -22.37 11.04 0.16
CA TYR A 251 -23.12 12.26 0.49
C TYR A 251 -24.60 12.07 0.15
N SER A 252 -25.49 12.65 0.95
CA SER A 252 -26.89 12.84 0.52
C SER A 252 -26.92 13.64 -0.79
N PRO A 253 -28.01 13.62 -1.58
CA PRO A 253 -28.09 14.40 -2.81
C PRO A 253 -27.72 15.88 -2.60
N GLY A 254 -28.19 16.49 -1.50
CA GLY A 254 -27.79 17.85 -1.10
C GLY A 254 -26.32 17.96 -0.66
N GLY A 255 -25.83 16.99 0.11
CA GLY A 255 -24.42 16.93 0.51
C GLY A 255 -23.46 16.75 -0.67
N ALA A 256 -23.88 16.05 -1.72
CA ALA A 256 -23.09 15.83 -2.94
C ALA A 256 -22.94 17.14 -3.72
N LEU A 257 -24.01 17.94 -3.81
CA LEU A 257 -23.97 19.27 -4.41
C LEU A 257 -23.09 20.23 -3.60
N LEU A 258 -23.19 20.22 -2.27
CA LEU A 258 -22.34 21.04 -1.40
C LEU A 258 -20.87 20.63 -1.52
N ALA A 259 -20.57 19.33 -1.49
CA ALA A 259 -19.23 18.81 -1.65
C ALA A 259 -18.65 19.15 -3.04
N ALA A 260 -19.45 19.03 -4.10
CA ALA A 260 -19.07 19.44 -5.45
C ALA A 260 -18.80 20.95 -5.54
N HIS A 261 -19.62 21.78 -4.90
CA HIS A 261 -19.43 23.23 -4.86
C HIS A 261 -18.17 23.63 -4.09
N ILE A 262 -17.92 23.02 -2.92
CA ILE A 262 -16.69 23.23 -2.14
C ILE A 262 -15.46 22.79 -2.95
N TRP A 263 -15.53 21.64 -3.64
CA TRP A 263 -14.46 21.20 -4.54
C TRP A 263 -14.22 22.18 -5.67
N HIS A 264 -15.29 22.68 -6.31
CA HIS A 264 -15.19 23.63 -7.40
C HIS A 264 -14.56 24.95 -6.94
N ARG A 265 -14.97 25.48 -5.79
CA ARG A 265 -14.39 26.69 -5.21
C ARG A 265 -12.90 26.54 -4.87
N LYS A 266 -12.52 25.42 -4.23
CA LYS A 266 -11.10 25.12 -3.96
C LYS A 266 -10.28 24.93 -5.24
N GLU A 267 -10.89 24.41 -6.30
CA GLU A 267 -10.24 24.27 -7.59
C GLU A 267 -9.99 25.64 -8.23
N LEU A 268 -10.99 26.53 -8.19
CA LEU A 268 -10.84 27.92 -8.66
C LEU A 268 -9.78 28.68 -7.87
N GLU A 269 -9.81 28.62 -6.53
CA GLU A 269 -8.79 29.24 -5.67
C GLU A 269 -7.36 28.79 -6.02
N ARG A 270 -7.19 27.51 -6.36
CA ARG A 270 -5.90 26.96 -6.79
C ARG A 270 -5.53 27.39 -8.21
N GLN A 271 -6.49 27.54 -9.11
CA GLN A 271 -6.26 28.05 -10.47
C GLN A 271 -5.80 29.51 -10.41
N PHE A 272 -6.49 30.35 -9.63
CA PHE A 272 -6.06 31.73 -9.38
C PHE A 272 -4.65 31.83 -8.79
N ALA A 273 -4.31 30.95 -7.84
CA ALA A 273 -2.96 30.89 -7.27
C ALA A 273 -1.90 30.40 -8.27
N ALA A 274 -2.26 29.55 -9.23
CA ALA A 274 -1.35 29.00 -10.24
C ALA A 274 -1.15 29.93 -11.45
N GLU A 275 -2.11 30.80 -11.75
CA GLU A 275 -2.08 31.75 -12.87
C GLU A 275 -1.38 33.09 -12.52
N GLY A 276 -0.84 33.22 -11.30
CA GLY A 276 -0.05 34.39 -10.91
C GLY A 276 -0.88 35.65 -10.68
N GLY A 277 -2.01 35.53 -9.98
CA GLY A 277 -2.74 36.70 -9.49
C GLY A 277 -1.82 37.61 -8.66
N CYS A 278 -1.81 38.91 -9.00
CA CYS A 278 -0.98 39.97 -8.43
C CYS A 278 -0.95 40.00 -6.90
#